data_AF-A0A4W5KT60-F1
#
_entry.id   AF-A0A4W5KT60-F1
#
_cell.length_a   1.000
_cell.length_b   1.000
_cell.length_c   1.000
_cell.angle_alpha   90.00
_cell.angle_beta   90.00
_cell.angle_gamma   90.00
#
_symmetry.space_group_name_H-M   'P 1'
#
loop_
_entity.id
_entity.type
_entity.pdbx_description
1 polymer ?
#
loop_
_entity_poly.entity_id
_entity_poly.type
_entity_poly.pdbx_seq_one_letter_code
_entity_poly.pdbx_strand_id
1 'polypeptide(L)'
;MSQIGFSTHVLDDGILFGMVGAYDWDGGVLKEGAEGRIMPTREAFESEFPQELKNHAAYLGYTVSSVIVGDWRRLYVAGAPRFKHKGKVILFELSNNGDVNIAQALNGEQVASVFVCVCVCVYTSLDV
;
A
#
# COMPACT_ATOMS: atom_id res chain seq x y z
N MET A 1 -5.05 17.14 5.19
CA MET A 1 -6.30 16.35 5.32
C MET A 1 -5.94 14.91 4.97
N SER A 2 -6.16 13.90 5.82
CA SER A 2 -5.65 12.53 5.58
C SER A 2 -6.50 11.67 4.65
N GLN A 3 -7.81 11.92 4.57
CA GLN A 3 -8.78 11.18 3.74
C GLN A 3 -8.68 9.65 3.94
N ILE A 4 -8.78 9.24 5.21
CA ILE A 4 -8.76 7.82 5.62
C ILE A 4 -9.96 7.09 5.03
N GLY A 5 -9.74 5.89 4.51
CA GLY A 5 -10.80 5.08 3.89
C GLY A 5 -11.09 5.46 2.46
N PHE A 6 -10.16 6.15 1.79
CA PHE A 6 -10.22 6.35 0.34
C PHE A 6 -10.31 5.02 -0.42
N SER A 7 -9.58 4.03 0.07
CA SER A 7 -9.71 2.62 -0.32
C SER A 7 -9.72 1.76 0.94
N THR A 8 -10.33 0.57 0.85
CA THR A 8 -10.42 -0.36 1.97
C THR A 8 -10.25 -1.80 1.49
N HIS A 9 -9.67 -2.63 2.36
CA HIS A 9 -9.55 -4.06 2.14
C HIS A 9 -9.78 -4.81 3.45
N VAL A 10 -10.72 -5.74 3.44
CA VAL A 10 -11.05 -6.57 4.61
C VAL A 10 -10.01 -7.68 4.73
N LEU A 11 -9.48 -7.85 5.94
CA LEU A 11 -8.54 -8.90 6.32
C LEU A 11 -9.23 -9.83 7.33
N ASP A 12 -8.67 -11.03 7.52
CA ASP A 12 -9.20 -11.96 8.53
C ASP A 12 -9.07 -11.42 9.98
N ASP A 13 -8.12 -10.52 10.23
CA ASP A 13 -7.77 -9.97 11.55
C ASP A 13 -8.02 -8.45 11.67
N GLY A 14 -8.69 -7.83 10.69
CA GLY A 14 -8.94 -6.40 10.68
C GLY A 14 -9.31 -5.83 9.32
N ILE A 15 -9.07 -4.53 9.15
CA ILE A 15 -9.32 -3.79 7.91
C ILE A 15 -8.09 -2.93 7.60
N LEU A 16 -7.64 -2.98 6.36
CA LEU A 16 -6.63 -2.08 5.82
C LEU A 16 -7.33 -0.91 5.12
N PHE A 17 -6.95 0.31 5.46
CA PHE A 17 -7.44 1.55 4.90
C PHE A 17 -6.32 2.26 4.16
N GLY A 18 -6.64 2.81 2.98
CA GLY A 18 -5.82 3.77 2.28
C GLY A 18 -6.05 5.20 2.78
N MET A 19 -4.98 6.00 2.84
CA MET A 19 -4.99 7.37 3.34
C MET A 19 -4.28 8.31 2.36
N VAL A 20 -4.88 8.55 1.20
CA VAL A 20 -4.25 9.30 0.09
C VAL A 20 -3.80 10.72 0.43
N GLY A 21 -4.44 11.37 1.40
CA GLY A 21 -4.13 12.74 1.80
C GLY A 21 -3.11 12.83 2.95
N ALA A 22 -2.64 11.69 3.47
CA ALA A 22 -1.61 11.68 4.51
C ALA A 22 -0.31 12.31 4.01
N TYR A 23 0.42 12.97 4.91
CA TYR A 23 1.76 13.51 4.67
C TYR A 23 1.88 14.40 3.44
N ASP A 24 1.03 15.42 3.34
CA ASP A 24 0.99 16.36 2.21
C ASP A 24 0.68 15.70 0.85
N TRP A 25 -0.24 14.72 0.87
CA TRP A 25 -0.68 13.93 -0.29
C TRP A 25 0.32 12.90 -0.83
N ASP A 26 1.40 12.64 -0.10
CA ASP A 26 2.21 11.45 -0.39
C ASP A 26 1.43 10.17 -0.17
N GLY A 27 0.51 10.19 0.79
CA GLY A 27 -0.38 9.10 1.10
C GLY A 27 0.21 8.11 2.10
N GLY A 28 -0.56 7.06 2.38
CA GLY A 28 -0.19 6.05 3.37
C GLY A 28 -1.29 5.03 3.58
N VAL A 29 -1.10 4.17 4.57
CA VAL A 29 -2.06 3.13 4.94
C VAL A 29 -2.30 3.12 6.44
N LEU A 30 -3.42 2.55 6.86
CA LEU A 30 -3.81 2.37 8.25
C LEU A 30 -4.41 0.98 8.39
N LYS A 31 -3.92 0.16 9.31
CA LYS A 31 -4.56 -1.10 9.66
C LYS A 31 -5.30 -0.93 10.98
N GLU A 32 -6.55 -1.36 11.02
CA GLU A 32 -7.35 -1.41 12.25
C GLU A 32 -7.81 -2.84 12.47
N GLY A 33 -7.43 -3.44 13.59
CA GLY A 33 -7.76 -4.83 13.93
C GLY A 33 -7.95 -5.04 15.42
N ALA A 34 -8.06 -6.30 15.84
CA ALA A 34 -8.27 -6.66 17.23
C ALA A 34 -7.10 -6.23 18.16
N GLU A 35 -5.87 -6.19 17.62
CA GLU A 35 -4.68 -5.72 18.34
C GLU A 35 -4.55 -4.19 18.37
N GLY A 36 -5.52 -3.47 17.81
CA GLY A 36 -5.57 -2.02 17.78
C GLY A 36 -5.27 -1.44 16.40
N ARG A 37 -4.92 -0.15 16.42
CA ARG A 37 -4.70 0.67 15.23
C ARG A 37 -3.22 0.83 14.96
N ILE A 38 -2.77 0.39 13.79
CA ILE A 38 -1.38 0.50 13.33
C ILE A 38 -1.33 1.51 12.20
N MET A 39 -0.65 2.62 12.45
CA MET A 39 -0.46 3.72 11.50
C MET A 39 1.04 3.91 11.27
N PRO A 40 1.60 3.36 10.18
CA PRO A 40 2.99 3.63 9.80
C PRO A 40 3.26 5.11 9.70
N THR A 41 4.45 5.52 10.12
CA THR A 41 4.90 6.89 9.87
C THR A 41 5.26 7.07 8.40
N ARG A 42 5.46 8.33 7.99
CA ARG A 42 5.90 8.64 6.64
C ARG A 42 7.28 8.03 6.33
N GLU A 43 8.17 8.09 7.31
CA GLU A 43 9.56 7.66 7.22
C GLU A 43 9.67 6.15 6.94
N ALA A 44 8.67 5.37 7.38
CA ALA A 44 8.58 3.94 7.08
C ALA A 44 8.50 3.64 5.56
N PHE A 45 8.06 4.60 4.74
CA PHE A 45 7.99 4.48 3.29
C PHE A 45 9.13 5.19 2.55
N GLU A 46 10.08 5.81 3.26
CA GLU A 46 11.10 6.69 2.67
C GLU A 46 12.02 5.97 1.68
N SER A 47 12.26 4.67 1.88
CA SER A 47 13.05 3.83 0.97
C SER A 47 12.50 3.84 -0.46
N GLU A 48 11.17 3.86 -0.61
CA GLU A 48 10.50 3.85 -1.92
C GLU A 48 9.91 5.21 -2.32
N PHE A 49 9.69 6.08 -1.34
CA PHE A 49 9.12 7.41 -1.49
C PHE A 49 10.06 8.45 -0.84
N PRO A 50 11.21 8.74 -1.49
CA PRO A 50 12.22 9.64 -0.95
C PRO A 50 11.67 11.06 -0.75
N GLN A 51 12.21 11.77 0.24
CA GLN A 51 11.74 13.09 0.64
C GLN A 51 11.82 14.15 -0.49
N GLU A 52 12.75 13.98 -1.43
CA GLU A 52 12.85 14.80 -2.64
C GLU A 52 11.56 14.81 -3.48
N LEU A 53 10.77 13.74 -3.42
CA LEU A 53 9.53 13.57 -4.16
C LEU A 53 8.28 13.93 -3.35
N LYS A 54 8.43 14.44 -2.12
CA LYS A 54 7.33 14.74 -1.19
C LYS A 54 6.25 15.67 -1.76
N ASN A 55 6.63 16.54 -2.69
CA ASN A 55 5.69 17.52 -3.28
C ASN A 55 4.98 17.00 -4.54
N HIS A 56 5.21 15.74 -4.93
CA HIS A 56 4.61 15.16 -6.13
C HIS A 56 3.23 14.52 -5.90
N ALA A 57 2.75 14.48 -4.65
CA ALA A 57 1.44 13.97 -4.29
C ALA A 57 1.19 12.56 -4.84
N ALA A 58 2.00 11.59 -4.39
CA ALA A 58 2.03 10.24 -4.92
C ALA A 58 0.70 9.47 -4.77
N TYR A 59 -0.15 9.88 -3.81
CA TYR A 59 -1.42 9.25 -3.46
C TYR A 59 -1.25 7.77 -3.07
N LEU A 60 -0.24 7.45 -2.27
CA LEU A 60 -0.09 6.12 -1.70
C LEU A 60 -1.36 5.73 -0.89
N GLY A 61 -1.84 4.51 -1.09
CA GLY A 61 -3.11 4.07 -0.52
C GLY A 61 -4.31 4.51 -1.36
N TYR A 62 -4.12 4.90 -2.62
CA TYR A 62 -5.23 5.07 -3.55
C TYR A 62 -5.97 3.75 -3.79
N THR A 63 -5.20 2.66 -3.88
CA THR A 63 -5.69 1.29 -3.79
C THR A 63 -4.95 0.56 -2.69
N VAL A 64 -5.64 -0.31 -1.97
CA VAL A 64 -5.05 -1.22 -0.98
C VAL A 64 -5.58 -2.63 -1.19
N SER A 65 -4.74 -3.63 -0.97
CA SER A 65 -5.12 -5.04 -0.98
C SER A 65 -4.16 -5.84 -0.09
N SER A 66 -4.38 -7.15 0.02
CA SER A 66 -3.44 -8.06 0.65
C SER A 66 -3.30 -9.35 -0.15
N VAL A 67 -2.16 -10.01 -0.01
CA VAL A 67 -1.89 -11.32 -0.58
C VAL A 67 -1.18 -12.19 0.45
N ILE A 68 -1.48 -13.48 0.46
CA ILE A 68 -0.77 -14.47 1.27
C ILE A 68 0.19 -15.21 0.33
N VAL A 69 1.47 -15.27 0.69
CA VAL A 69 2.52 -15.89 -0.14
C VAL A 69 3.25 -16.97 0.66
N GLY A 70 3.40 -18.15 0.07
CA GLY A 70 4.18 -19.25 0.64
C GLY A 70 3.69 -19.67 2.04
N ASP A 71 4.59 -19.61 3.02
CA ASP A 71 4.41 -20.01 4.43
C ASP A 71 3.46 -19.09 5.23
N TRP A 72 2.27 -18.79 4.71
CA TRP A 72 1.26 -17.94 5.35
C TRP A 72 1.72 -16.50 5.62
N ARG A 73 2.76 -16.05 4.90
CA ARG A 73 3.28 -14.70 5.05
C ARG A 73 2.36 -13.71 4.33
N ARG A 74 1.78 -12.79 5.09
CA ARG A 74 0.88 -11.78 4.53
C ARG A 74 1.66 -10.55 4.07
N LEU A 75 1.50 -10.23 2.79
CA LEU A 75 1.96 -8.97 2.20
C LEU A 75 0.77 -8.06 1.97
N TYR A 76 0.93 -6.80 2.34
CA TYR A 76 -0.01 -5.74 2.00
C TYR A 76 0.43 -5.09 0.70
N VAL A 77 -0.54 -4.70 -0.10
CA VAL A 77 -0.34 -4.05 -1.39
C VAL A 77 -0.90 -2.65 -1.31
N ALA A 78 -0.12 -1.65 -1.69
CA ALA A 78 -0.59 -0.27 -1.80
C ALA A 78 -0.17 0.34 -3.14
N GLY A 79 -1.14 0.97 -3.80
CA GLY A 79 -0.93 1.71 -5.04
C GLY A 79 -0.72 3.20 -4.81
N ALA A 80 0.19 3.78 -5.59
CA ALA A 80 0.50 5.20 -5.66
C ALA A 80 0.47 5.65 -7.14
N PRO A 81 -0.73 5.89 -7.73
CA PRO A 81 -0.91 6.15 -9.15
C PRO A 81 -0.18 7.38 -9.68
N ARG A 82 0.08 8.38 -8.81
CA ARG A 82 0.68 9.65 -9.21
C ARG A 82 2.19 9.70 -9.03
N PHE A 83 2.80 8.66 -8.47
CA PHE A 83 4.24 8.61 -8.26
C PHE A 83 4.99 8.80 -9.60
N LYS A 84 5.80 9.88 -9.68
CA LYS A 84 6.56 10.29 -10.88
C LYS A 84 5.72 10.35 -12.17
N HIS A 85 4.41 10.58 -12.08
CA HIS A 85 3.46 10.53 -13.21
C HIS A 85 3.44 9.20 -14.00
N LYS A 86 4.00 8.13 -13.42
CA LYS A 86 4.02 6.78 -14.00
C LYS A 86 3.21 5.81 -13.16
N GLY A 87 3.09 6.08 -11.87
CA GLY A 87 2.48 5.17 -10.91
C GLY A 87 3.50 4.20 -10.31
N LYS A 88 3.19 3.73 -9.12
CA LYS A 88 3.98 2.74 -8.38
C LYS A 88 3.07 1.86 -7.55
N VAL A 89 3.43 0.59 -7.39
CA VAL A 89 2.77 -0.33 -6.47
C VAL A 89 3.84 -0.92 -5.56
N ILE A 90 3.59 -0.93 -4.26
CA ILE A 90 4.48 -1.56 -3.29
C ILE A 90 3.79 -2.77 -2.66
N LEU A 91 4.57 -3.82 -2.42
CA LEU A 91 4.22 -4.96 -1.59
C LEU A 91 5.08 -4.86 -0.34
N PHE A 92 4.45 -4.91 0.84
CA PHE A 92 5.14 -4.68 2.08
C PHE A 92 4.57 -5.52 3.23
N GLU A 93 5.42 -5.81 4.20
CA GLU A 93 5.02 -6.35 5.49
C GLU A 93 4.81 -5.18 6.45
N LEU A 94 3.80 -5.32 7.31
CA LEU A 94 3.48 -4.33 8.33
C LEU A 94 3.63 -4.96 9.70
N SER A 95 4.58 -4.46 10.49
CA SER A 95 4.79 -4.86 11.87
C SER A 95 3.76 -4.19 12.79
N ASN A 96 3.49 -4.82 13.93
CA ASN A 96 2.59 -4.27 14.96
C ASN A 96 3.07 -2.92 15.52
N ASN A 97 4.37 -2.64 15.44
CA ASN A 97 4.96 -1.38 15.87
C ASN A 97 4.81 -0.25 14.85
N GLY A 98 4.23 -0.51 13.67
CA GLY A 98 4.11 0.45 12.57
C GLY A 98 5.29 0.45 11.60
N ASP A 99 6.29 -0.40 11.83
CA ASP A 99 7.41 -0.56 10.89
C ASP A 99 6.94 -1.23 9.59
N VAL A 100 7.46 -0.73 8.48
CA VAL A 100 7.14 -1.22 7.13
C VAL A 100 8.38 -1.83 6.52
N ASN A 101 8.29 -3.09 6.09
CA ASN A 101 9.34 -3.74 5.33
C ASN A 101 8.89 -3.92 3.88
N ILE A 102 9.56 -3.27 2.93
CA ILE A 102 9.20 -3.35 1.52
C ILE A 102 9.74 -4.65 0.94
N ALA A 103 8.82 -5.56 0.58
CA ALA A 103 9.17 -6.81 -0.07
C ALA A 103 9.42 -6.62 -1.58
N GLN A 104 8.63 -5.76 -2.24
CA GLN A 104 8.76 -5.48 -3.66
C GLN A 104 8.18 -4.10 -4.02
N ALA A 105 8.80 -3.44 -4.99
CA ALA A 105 8.30 -2.20 -5.56
C ALA A 105 8.24 -2.29 -7.09
N LEU A 106 7.05 -2.11 -7.65
CA LEU A 106 6.78 -2.15 -9.08
C LEU A 106 6.52 -0.73 -9.59
N ASN A 107 7.34 -0.26 -10.52
CA ASN A 107 7.18 1.05 -11.14
C ASN A 107 6.29 0.96 -12.39
N GLY A 108 5.56 2.02 -12.71
CA GLY A 108 4.55 2.07 -13.77
C GLY A 108 4.99 1.69 -15.19
N GLU A 109 6.28 1.68 -15.50
CA GLU A 109 6.79 1.13 -16.78
C GLU A 109 6.66 -0.39 -16.86
N GLN A 110 6.73 -1.08 -15.72
CA GLN A 110 6.53 -2.53 -15.61
C GLN A 110 5.06 -2.88 -15.36
N VAL A 111 4.28 -1.94 -14.83
CA VAL A 111 2.84 -2.09 -14.58
C VAL A 111 2.10 -1.49 -15.77
N ALA A 112 1.99 -2.23 -16.88
CA ALA A 112 1.34 -1.76 -18.11
C ALA A 112 -0.07 -1.19 -17.83
N SER A 113 -0.13 0.14 -17.74
CA SER A 113 -1.19 1.14 -17.94
C SER A 113 -2.68 0.87 -17.62
N VAL A 114 -3.08 -0.30 -17.13
CA VAL A 114 -4.48 -0.68 -16.81
C VAL A 114 -4.64 -1.11 -15.36
N PHE A 115 -3.55 -1.44 -14.65
CA PHE A 115 -3.61 -2.08 -13.34
C PHE A 115 -3.93 -1.14 -12.16
N VAL A 116 -3.85 0.19 -12.36
CA VAL A 116 -3.95 1.15 -11.24
C VAL A 116 -5.38 1.64 -10.99
N CYS A 117 -6.34 1.34 -11.88
CA CYS A 117 -7.75 1.69 -11.66
C CYS A 117 -8.55 0.53 -11.04
N VAL A 118 -8.11 -0.72 -11.25
CA VAL A 118 -8.80 -1.92 -10.75
C VAL A 118 -7.75 -2.95 -10.35
N CYS A 119 -7.33 -2.94 -9.07
CA CYS A 119 -6.76 -4.13 -8.48
C CYS A 119 -7.91 -5.10 -8.16
N VAL A 120 -8.34 -5.88 -9.16
CA VAL A 120 -8.98 -7.17 -8.90
C VAL A 120 -7.84 -8.16 -8.72
N CYS A 121 -7.65 -8.64 -7.49
CA CYS A 121 -6.85 -9.83 -7.26
C CYS A 121 -7.54 -10.99 -7.98
N VAL A 122 -6.96 -11.44 -9.09
CA VAL A 122 -7.32 -12.74 -9.66
C VAL A 122 -6.69 -13.78 -8.74
N TYR A 123 -7.52 -14.54 -8.02
CA TYR A 123 -7.06 -15.75 -7.34
C TYR A 123 -6.51 -16.69 -8.42
N THR A 124 -5.18 -16.80 -8.54
CA THR A 124 -4.59 -17.99 -9.14
C THR A 124 -4.45 -19.00 -8.03
N SER A 125 -5.50 -19.82 -7.84
CA SER A 125 -5.31 -21.17 -7.31
C SER A 125 -4.37 -21.88 -8.29
N LEU A 126 -3.10 -22.00 -7.94
CA LEU A 126 -2.19 -22.95 -8.55
C LEU A 126 -1.74 -23.89 -7.45
N ASP A 127 -2.15 -25.13 -7.64
CA ASP A 127 -2.14 -26.23 -6.69
C ASP A 127 -0.74 -26.62 -6.23
N VAL A 128 -0.67 -27.13 -4.98
CA VAL A 128 -0.05 -28.43 -4.68
C VAL A 128 -0.99 -29.19 -3.75
#